data_AF-A0AA38XXP2-F1
#
_entry.id   AF-A0AA38XXP2-F1
#
_cell.length_a   1.000
_cell.length_b   1.000
_cell.length_c   1.000
_cell.angle_alpha   90.00
_cell.angle_beta   90.00
_cell.angle_gamma   90.00
#
_symmetry.space_group_name_H-M   'P 1'
#
loop_
_entity.id
_entity.type
_entity.pdbx_description
1 polymer ?
#
loop_
_entity_poly.entity_id
_entity_poly.type
_entity_poly.pdbx_seq_one_letter_code
_entity_poly.pdbx_strand_id
1 'polypeptide(L)'
;MARPLEDSTKKTPMQMQIEDQEKFKLVNKEIDNLTNPTLEPLLPIEEQERIRKLEKDISVAALRETNVEFGLEANESHEGLPRDRCLSWFTHLQGKLEERCDRLRAEALSYTLQHVMGVTNPNRFRDYLRARARLCCQYRNVRVLMRMKMAFLHKKEPEAAAAAAESRVEQKRALSYPEKVMRWQAMVKRARRRLAKAHARAAAKTTIR
;
A
#
# COMPACT_ATOMS: atom_id res chain seq x y z
N MET A 1 -39.39 27.70 -63.33
CA MET A 1 -38.13 26.93 -63.30
C MET A 1 -37.71 26.78 -61.84
N ALA A 2 -37.90 25.61 -61.25
CA ALA A 2 -37.51 25.33 -59.87
C ALA A 2 -36.01 24.95 -59.84
N ARG A 3 -35.22 25.63 -59.01
CA ARG A 3 -33.83 25.24 -58.74
C ARG A 3 -33.85 23.97 -57.88
N PRO A 4 -32.99 22.96 -58.14
CA PRO A 4 -32.87 21.83 -57.24
C PRO A 4 -32.25 22.28 -55.92
N LEU A 5 -32.87 21.87 -54.81
CA LEU A 5 -32.30 21.95 -53.47
C LEU A 5 -31.15 20.93 -53.41
N GLU A 6 -29.92 21.41 -53.31
CA GLU A 6 -28.78 20.56 -52.96
C GLU A 6 -28.96 20.09 -51.52
N ASP A 7 -29.00 18.77 -51.32
CA ASP A 7 -28.92 18.12 -50.01
C ASP A 7 -27.55 18.43 -49.37
N SER A 8 -27.45 19.55 -48.66
CA SER A 8 -26.23 20.06 -48.02
C SER A 8 -25.80 19.28 -46.76
N THR A 9 -26.32 18.07 -46.55
CA THR A 9 -26.19 17.32 -45.29
C THR A 9 -25.43 16.00 -45.41
N LYS A 10 -25.02 15.58 -46.61
CA LYS A 10 -24.15 14.40 -46.76
C LYS A 10 -22.69 14.80 -46.57
N LYS A 11 -22.18 14.61 -45.35
CA LYS A 11 -20.75 14.74 -45.05
C LYS A 11 -19.95 13.82 -45.96
N THR A 12 -18.83 14.32 -46.50
CA THR A 12 -17.94 13.49 -47.32
C THR A 12 -17.23 12.45 -46.44
N PRO A 13 -16.86 11.28 -46.98
CA PRO A 13 -16.15 10.24 -46.21
C PRO A 13 -14.89 10.75 -45.51
N MET A 14 -14.20 11.70 -46.14
CA MET A 14 -13.00 12.34 -45.61
C MET A 14 -13.32 13.24 -44.39
N GLN A 15 -14.44 13.95 -44.39
CA GLN A 15 -14.91 14.75 -43.24
C GLN A 15 -15.34 13.85 -42.07
N MET A 16 -15.99 12.71 -42.33
CA MET A 16 -16.35 11.76 -41.28
C MET A 16 -15.12 11.16 -40.60
N GLN A 17 -14.08 10.81 -41.37
CA GLN A 17 -12.83 10.30 -40.82
C GLN A 17 -12.10 11.31 -39.92
N ILE A 18 -12.12 12.60 -40.28
CA ILE A 18 -11.51 13.66 -39.49
C ILE A 18 -12.26 13.86 -38.17
N GLU A 19 -13.60 13.93 -38.21
CA GLU A 19 -14.43 14.06 -37.01
C GLU A 19 -14.25 12.87 -36.05
N ASP A 20 -14.17 11.64 -36.58
CA ASP A 20 -13.97 10.46 -35.75
C ASP A 20 -12.56 10.44 -35.12
N GLN A 21 -11.52 10.88 -35.83
CA GLN A 21 -10.18 11.04 -35.25
C GLN A 21 -10.12 12.08 -34.13
N GLU A 22 -10.83 13.21 -34.27
CA GLU A 22 -10.90 14.24 -33.24
C GLU A 22 -11.62 13.74 -31.98
N LYS A 23 -12.72 12.99 -32.17
CA LYS A 23 -13.43 12.31 -31.09
C LYS A 23 -12.54 11.32 -30.34
N PHE A 24 -11.77 10.49 -31.05
CA PHE A 24 -10.80 9.57 -30.42
C PHE A 24 -9.72 10.29 -29.62
N LYS A 25 -9.18 11.39 -30.15
CA LYS A 25 -8.20 12.22 -29.42
C LYS A 25 -8.78 12.77 -28.12
N LEU A 26 -10.05 13.18 -28.13
CA LEU A 26 -10.73 13.69 -26.94
C LEU A 26 -10.92 12.60 -25.87
N VAL A 27 -11.29 11.39 -26.27
CA VAL A 27 -11.42 10.25 -25.35
C VAL A 27 -10.07 9.89 -24.73
N ASN A 28 -9.01 9.79 -25.54
CA ASN A 28 -7.68 9.44 -25.03
C ASN A 28 -7.15 10.49 -24.05
N LYS A 29 -7.31 11.78 -24.37
CA LYS A 29 -6.96 12.87 -23.44
C LYS A 29 -7.69 12.75 -22.12
N GLU A 30 -8.95 12.34 -22.15
CA GLU A 30 -9.73 12.16 -20.92
C GLU A 30 -9.30 10.93 -20.13
N ILE A 31 -8.94 9.82 -20.79
CA ILE A 31 -8.34 8.66 -20.11
C ILE A 31 -7.06 9.08 -19.38
N ASP A 32 -6.20 9.86 -20.03
CA ASP A 32 -4.95 10.37 -19.44
C ASP A 32 -5.25 11.27 -18.23
N ASN A 33 -6.21 12.19 -18.37
CA ASN A 33 -6.65 13.05 -17.27
C ASN A 33 -7.16 12.25 -16.08
N LEU A 34 -8.07 11.29 -16.32
CA LEU A 34 -8.70 10.48 -15.27
C LEU A 34 -7.70 9.54 -14.58
N THR A 35 -6.62 9.17 -15.25
CA THR A 35 -5.55 8.36 -14.66
C THR A 35 -4.59 9.22 -13.81
N ASN A 36 -4.62 10.55 -13.98
CA ASN A 36 -3.74 11.45 -13.26
C ASN A 36 -4.13 11.55 -11.76
N PRO A 37 -3.24 11.21 -10.81
CA PRO A 37 -3.53 11.31 -9.39
C PRO A 37 -3.57 12.75 -8.83
N THR A 38 -3.25 13.77 -9.64
CA THR A 38 -3.40 15.21 -9.31
C THR A 38 -4.64 15.84 -9.95
N LEU A 39 -5.65 15.04 -10.26
CA LEU A 39 -6.92 15.48 -10.82
C LEU A 39 -7.54 16.63 -10.01
N GLU A 40 -7.73 17.79 -10.66
CA GLU A 40 -8.37 18.93 -10.00
C GLU A 40 -9.89 18.76 -9.93
N PRO A 41 -10.52 19.13 -8.80
CA PRO A 41 -11.96 19.04 -8.66
C PRO A 41 -12.63 20.22 -9.36
N LEU A 42 -13.66 19.92 -10.16
CA LEU A 42 -14.36 20.90 -11.01
C LEU A 42 -15.68 21.44 -10.41
N LEU A 43 -16.03 21.01 -9.20
CA LEU A 43 -17.29 21.36 -8.53
C LEU A 43 -17.12 22.56 -7.58
N PRO A 44 -18.20 23.25 -7.19
CA PRO A 44 -18.16 24.24 -6.11
C PRO A 44 -17.70 23.63 -4.77
N ILE A 45 -17.10 24.46 -3.92
CA ILE A 45 -16.51 24.02 -2.64
C ILE A 45 -17.51 23.28 -1.76
N GLU A 46 -18.78 23.74 -1.66
CA GLU A 46 -19.75 23.08 -0.78
C GLU A 46 -20.09 21.64 -1.24
N GLU A 47 -20.19 21.42 -2.56
CA GLU A 47 -20.46 20.08 -3.10
C GLU A 47 -19.22 19.18 -2.95
N GLN A 48 -18.01 19.74 -3.11
CA GLN A 48 -16.77 19.01 -2.84
C GLN A 48 -16.65 18.56 -1.38
N GLU A 49 -17.00 19.41 -0.42
CA GLU A 49 -16.95 19.06 1.01
C GLU A 49 -17.94 17.94 1.36
N ARG A 50 -19.13 17.96 0.77
CA ARG A 50 -20.12 16.87 0.93
C ARG A 50 -19.56 15.55 0.38
N ILE A 51 -19.01 15.57 -0.83
CA ILE A 51 -18.38 14.39 -1.45
C ILE A 51 -17.22 13.89 -0.58
N ARG A 52 -16.40 14.80 -0.06
CA ARG A 52 -15.26 14.44 0.81
C ARG A 52 -15.69 13.72 2.08
N LYS A 53 -16.79 14.15 2.72
CA LYS A 53 -17.35 13.46 3.89
C LYS A 53 -17.82 12.05 3.52
N LEU A 54 -18.59 11.92 2.44
CA LEU A 54 -19.09 10.62 1.97
C LEU A 54 -17.95 9.66 1.63
N GLU A 55 -16.95 10.11 0.86
CA GLU A 55 -15.82 9.24 0.49
C GLU A 55 -14.91 8.91 1.67
N LYS A 56 -14.86 9.76 2.70
CA LYS A 56 -14.22 9.42 3.98
C LYS A 56 -14.93 8.25 4.66
N ASP A 57 -16.26 8.31 4.78
CA ASP A 57 -17.04 7.26 5.45
C ASP A 57 -16.89 5.91 4.72
N ILE A 58 -16.89 5.94 3.39
CA ILE A 58 -16.66 4.73 2.57
C ILE A 58 -15.26 4.16 2.78
N SER A 59 -14.25 5.02 2.87
CA SER A 59 -12.87 4.57 3.11
C SER A 59 -12.69 3.99 4.52
N VAL A 60 -13.39 4.55 5.51
CA VAL A 60 -13.44 4.02 6.87
C VAL A 60 -14.16 2.67 6.89
N ALA A 61 -15.24 2.50 6.13
CA ALA A 61 -15.91 1.22 6.00
C ALA A 61 -14.99 0.15 5.39
N ALA A 62 -14.29 0.47 4.29
CA ALA A 62 -13.32 -0.43 3.67
C ALA A 62 -12.18 -0.84 4.64
N LEU A 63 -11.74 0.10 5.49
CA LEU A 63 -10.76 -0.18 6.55
C LEU A 63 -11.31 -1.17 7.57
N ARG A 64 -12.55 -0.95 8.06
CA ARG A 64 -13.22 -1.85 9.01
C ARG A 64 -13.42 -3.25 8.46
N GLU A 65 -13.84 -3.36 7.20
CA GLU A 65 -13.97 -4.64 6.51
C GLU A 65 -12.63 -5.36 6.42
N THR A 66 -11.57 -4.64 6.05
CA THR A 66 -10.21 -5.21 5.99
C THR A 66 -9.72 -5.64 7.37
N ASN A 67 -10.01 -4.88 8.43
CA ASN A 67 -9.69 -5.30 9.79
C ASN A 67 -10.35 -6.64 10.15
N VAL A 68 -11.65 -6.77 9.87
CA VAL A 68 -12.41 -8.00 10.14
C VAL A 68 -11.84 -9.20 9.36
N GLU A 69 -11.51 -9.03 8.08
CA GLU A 69 -10.90 -10.09 7.25
C GLU A 69 -9.55 -10.57 7.78
N PHE A 70 -8.79 -9.66 8.41
CA PHE A 70 -7.52 -9.98 9.04
C PHE A 70 -7.66 -10.29 10.54
N GLY A 71 -8.87 -10.52 11.04
CA GLY A 71 -9.13 -10.94 12.43
C GLY A 71 -8.82 -9.89 13.49
N LEU A 72 -8.86 -8.61 13.13
CA LEU A 72 -8.79 -7.46 14.04
C LEU A 72 -10.19 -6.96 14.35
N GLU A 73 -10.37 -6.31 15.50
CA GLU A 73 -11.62 -5.58 15.74
C GLU A 73 -11.75 -4.40 14.77
N ALA A 74 -12.98 -3.99 14.46
CA ALA A 74 -13.26 -2.98 13.45
C ALA A 74 -12.53 -1.64 13.67
N ASN A 75 -12.25 -1.28 14.93
CA ASN A 75 -11.55 -0.04 15.28
C ASN A 75 -10.12 -0.28 15.81
N GLU A 76 -9.61 -1.50 15.74
CA GLU A 76 -8.28 -1.84 16.23
C GLU A 76 -7.18 -1.40 15.24
N SER A 77 -6.01 -1.09 15.78
CA SER A 77 -4.86 -0.65 14.99
C SER A 77 -4.16 -1.82 14.31
N HIS A 78 -3.84 -1.66 13.03
CA HIS A 78 -3.00 -2.57 12.25
C HIS A 78 -1.55 -2.66 12.77
N GLU A 79 -1.11 -1.74 13.63
CA GLU A 79 0.26 -1.72 14.18
C GLU A 79 0.58 -2.93 15.07
N GLY A 80 -0.44 -3.58 15.64
CA GLY A 80 -0.28 -4.81 16.44
C GLY A 80 -0.01 -6.06 15.60
N LEU A 81 -0.19 -6.00 14.28
CA LEU A 81 0.04 -7.14 13.41
C LEU A 81 1.54 -7.43 13.22
N PRO A 82 1.95 -8.70 13.12
CA PRO A 82 3.28 -9.07 12.64
C PRO A 82 3.54 -8.45 11.26
N ARG A 83 4.80 -8.09 10.98
CA ARG A 83 5.20 -7.36 9.76
C ARG A 83 4.58 -7.92 8.49
N ASP A 84 4.70 -9.23 8.27
CA ASP A 84 4.24 -9.86 7.02
C ASP A 84 2.70 -9.85 6.89
N ARG A 85 2.00 -10.00 8.01
CA ARG A 85 0.54 -9.90 8.07
C ARG A 85 0.08 -8.46 7.87
N CYS A 86 0.81 -7.49 8.40
CA CYS A 86 0.55 -6.07 8.20
C CYS A 86 0.78 -5.64 6.74
N LEU A 87 1.83 -6.14 6.08
CA LEU A 87 2.05 -5.90 4.66
C LEU A 87 0.94 -6.49 3.79
N SER A 88 0.46 -7.68 4.14
CA SER A 88 -0.69 -8.30 3.49
C SER A 88 -1.97 -7.47 3.69
N TRP A 89 -2.19 -6.95 4.91
CA TRP A 89 -3.29 -6.03 5.22
C TRP A 89 -3.25 -4.75 4.37
N PHE A 90 -2.08 -4.09 4.28
CA PHE A 90 -1.91 -2.90 3.44
C PHE A 90 -2.19 -3.19 1.96
N THR A 91 -1.73 -4.34 1.47
CA THR A 91 -1.90 -4.73 0.07
C THR A 91 -3.37 -5.03 -0.24
N HIS A 92 -4.08 -5.65 0.69
CA HIS A 92 -5.51 -5.92 0.55
C HIS A 92 -6.34 -4.63 0.55
N LEU A 93 -6.10 -3.73 1.51
CA LEU A 93 -6.78 -2.44 1.56
C LEU A 93 -6.49 -1.58 0.33
N GLN A 94 -5.23 -1.61 -0.16
CA GLN A 94 -4.85 -0.93 -1.39
C GLN A 94 -5.65 -1.45 -2.58
N GLY A 95 -5.77 -2.77 -2.73
CA GLY A 95 -6.55 -3.38 -3.81
C GLY A 95 -8.02 -2.93 -3.82
N LYS A 96 -8.66 -2.88 -2.64
CA LYS A 96 -10.04 -2.38 -2.51
C LYS A 96 -10.19 -0.91 -2.94
N LEU A 97 -9.24 -0.06 -2.57
CA LEU A 97 -9.25 1.35 -2.96
C LEU A 97 -8.95 1.56 -4.46
N GLU A 98 -8.06 0.75 -5.03
CA GLU A 98 -7.73 0.77 -6.46
C GLU A 98 -8.91 0.29 -7.30
N GLU A 99 -9.56 -0.82 -6.93
CA GLU A 99 -10.78 -1.29 -7.60
C GLU A 99 -11.87 -0.22 -7.63
N ARG A 100 -12.01 0.53 -6.53
CA ARG A 100 -12.93 1.67 -6.48
C ARG A 100 -12.52 2.80 -7.42
N CYS A 101 -11.22 3.12 -7.51
CA CYS A 101 -10.71 4.07 -8.49
C CYS A 101 -11.07 3.63 -9.92
N ASP A 102 -10.95 2.34 -10.23
CA ASP A 102 -11.25 1.78 -11.55
C ASP A 102 -12.72 1.94 -11.90
N ARG A 103 -13.61 1.63 -10.96
CA ARG A 103 -15.06 1.84 -11.13
C ARG A 103 -15.41 3.31 -11.38
N LEU A 104 -14.83 4.23 -10.61
CA LEU A 104 -15.06 5.66 -10.77
C LEU A 104 -14.48 6.21 -12.09
N ARG A 105 -13.33 5.70 -12.53
CA ARG A 105 -12.76 6.00 -13.85
C ARG A 105 -13.68 5.53 -14.97
N ALA A 106 -14.20 4.31 -14.87
CA ALA A 106 -15.14 3.78 -15.84
C ALA A 106 -16.45 4.58 -15.88
N GLU A 107 -16.97 4.99 -14.72
CA GLU A 107 -18.16 5.84 -14.61
C GLU A 107 -17.93 7.20 -15.31
N ALA A 108 -16.81 7.87 -15.02
CA ALA A 108 -16.46 9.13 -15.66
C ALA A 108 -16.22 8.99 -17.17
N LEU A 109 -15.50 7.94 -17.60
CA LEU A 109 -15.21 7.68 -19.01
C LEU A 109 -16.48 7.34 -19.80
N SER A 110 -17.42 6.61 -19.19
CA SER A 110 -18.70 6.26 -19.82
C SER A 110 -19.48 7.50 -20.25
N TYR A 111 -19.42 8.58 -19.48
CA TYR A 111 -20.02 9.85 -19.85
C TYR A 111 -19.32 10.49 -21.05
N THR A 112 -17.98 10.55 -21.03
CA THR A 112 -17.19 11.12 -22.12
C THR A 112 -17.46 10.40 -23.44
N LEU A 113 -17.55 9.06 -23.41
CA LEU A 113 -17.90 8.26 -24.58
C LEU A 113 -19.30 8.59 -25.10
N GLN A 114 -20.30 8.70 -24.22
CA GLN A 114 -21.66 9.07 -24.63
C GLN A 114 -21.75 10.48 -25.22
N HIS A 115 -21.03 11.43 -24.63
CA HIS A 115 -20.95 12.80 -25.14
C HIS A 115 -20.37 12.83 -26.56
N VAL A 116 -19.27 12.10 -26.77
CA VAL A 116 -18.61 11.94 -28.08
C VAL A 116 -19.50 11.26 -29.11
N MET A 117 -20.36 10.33 -28.67
CA MET A 117 -21.37 9.66 -29.51
C MET A 117 -22.62 10.51 -29.77
N GLY A 118 -22.71 11.74 -29.25
CA GLY A 118 -23.87 12.62 -29.43
C GLY A 118 -25.09 12.26 -28.58
N VAL A 119 -24.95 11.37 -27.60
CA VAL A 119 -26.01 11.03 -26.65
C VAL A 119 -25.92 11.97 -25.46
N THR A 120 -26.63 13.09 -25.53
CA THR A 120 -26.58 14.13 -24.47
C THR A 120 -27.76 14.00 -23.52
N ASN A 121 -27.47 13.72 -22.24
CA ASN A 121 -28.42 13.84 -21.15
C ASN A 121 -27.87 14.90 -20.17
N PRO A 122 -28.60 15.99 -19.91
CA PRO A 122 -28.12 17.10 -19.09
C PRO A 122 -27.79 16.68 -17.65
N ASN A 123 -28.45 15.66 -17.10
CA ASN A 123 -28.16 15.15 -15.76
C ASN A 123 -26.81 14.41 -15.70
N ARG A 124 -26.39 13.77 -16.80
CA ARG A 124 -25.16 12.96 -16.83
C ARG A 124 -23.88 13.79 -16.76
N PHE A 125 -23.89 15.04 -17.21
CA PHE A 125 -22.71 15.91 -17.04
C PHE A 125 -22.41 16.13 -15.57
N ARG A 126 -23.45 16.33 -14.75
CA ARG A 126 -23.29 16.48 -13.31
C ARG A 126 -22.78 15.19 -12.66
N ASP A 127 -23.24 14.04 -13.12
CA ASP A 127 -22.77 12.74 -12.64
C ASP A 127 -21.29 12.51 -12.98
N TYR A 128 -20.85 12.91 -14.18
CA TYR A 128 -19.43 12.94 -14.54
C TYR A 128 -18.60 13.82 -13.60
N LEU A 129 -19.03 15.07 -13.36
CA LEU A 129 -18.32 15.98 -12.45
C LEU A 129 -18.21 15.39 -11.03
N ARG A 130 -19.27 14.72 -10.56
CA ARG A 130 -19.27 14.02 -9.27
C ARG A 130 -18.36 12.81 -9.26
N ALA A 131 -18.40 11.95 -10.28
CA ALA A 131 -17.52 10.79 -10.41
C ALA A 131 -16.05 11.22 -10.40
N ARG A 132 -15.73 12.30 -11.12
CA ARG A 132 -14.39 12.91 -11.16
C ARG A 132 -13.97 13.46 -9.80
N ALA A 133 -14.84 14.17 -9.09
CA ALA A 133 -14.56 14.68 -7.74
C ALA A 133 -14.37 13.54 -6.71
N ARG A 134 -15.16 12.47 -6.81
CA ARG A 134 -15.02 11.26 -5.98
C ARG A 134 -13.70 10.55 -6.25
N LEU A 135 -13.31 10.42 -7.53
CA LEU A 135 -12.05 9.83 -7.95
C LEU A 135 -10.85 10.61 -7.38
N CYS A 136 -10.88 11.94 -7.43
CA CYS A 136 -9.88 12.78 -6.78
C CYS A 136 -9.74 12.48 -5.28
N CYS A 137 -10.87 12.30 -4.57
CA CYS A 137 -10.84 11.93 -3.15
C CYS A 137 -10.20 10.56 -2.93
N GLN A 138 -10.53 9.57 -3.78
CA GLN A 138 -10.00 8.22 -3.66
C GLN A 138 -8.50 8.14 -3.95
N TYR A 139 -7.98 8.88 -4.94
CA TYR A 139 -6.54 8.99 -5.15
C TYR A 139 -5.81 9.56 -3.94
N ARG A 140 -6.42 10.53 -3.24
CA ARG A 140 -5.86 11.06 -2.00
C ARG A 140 -5.82 9.97 -0.92
N ASN A 141 -6.85 9.13 -0.80
CA ASN A 141 -6.89 8.05 0.17
C ASN A 141 -5.83 6.97 -0.11
N VAL A 142 -5.67 6.55 -1.37
CA VAL A 142 -4.60 5.62 -1.78
C VAL A 142 -3.23 6.20 -1.42
N ARG A 143 -2.97 7.48 -1.69
CA ARG A 143 -1.70 8.13 -1.31
C ARG A 143 -1.48 8.14 0.21
N VAL A 144 -2.53 8.39 1.00
CA VAL A 144 -2.44 8.34 2.47
C VAL A 144 -2.09 6.93 2.93
N LEU A 145 -2.73 5.90 2.38
CA LEU A 145 -2.44 4.51 2.68
C LEU A 145 -0.98 4.16 2.35
N MET A 146 -0.47 4.60 1.20
CA MET A 146 0.94 4.39 0.83
C MET A 146 1.90 5.06 1.80
N ARG A 147 1.60 6.28 2.26
CA ARG A 147 2.41 6.95 3.29
C ARG A 147 2.38 6.19 4.61
N MET A 148 1.23 5.67 5.01
CA MET A 148 1.10 4.83 6.21
C MET A 148 1.94 3.54 6.07
N LYS A 149 1.87 2.86 4.93
CA LYS A 149 2.68 1.66 4.63
C LYS A 149 4.17 1.95 4.73
N MET A 150 4.64 3.05 4.14
CA MET A 150 6.04 3.45 4.21
C MET A 150 6.46 3.81 5.64
N ALA A 151 5.63 4.55 6.37
CA ALA A 151 5.90 4.87 7.77
C ALA A 151 5.99 3.62 8.66
N PHE A 152 5.12 2.63 8.42
CA PHE A 152 5.16 1.34 9.12
C PHE A 152 6.45 0.58 8.81
N LEU A 153 6.85 0.50 7.54
CA LEU A 153 8.10 -0.14 7.13
C LEU A 153 9.32 0.53 7.80
N HIS A 154 9.39 1.86 7.79
CA HIS A 154 10.47 2.59 8.45
C HIS A 154 10.56 2.34 9.97
N LYS A 155 9.43 2.13 10.65
CA LYS A 155 9.42 1.77 12.08
C LYS A 155 9.88 0.32 12.31
N LYS A 156 9.39 -0.62 11.51
CA LYS A 156 9.55 -2.07 11.75
C LYS A 156 10.83 -2.68 11.15
N GLU A 157 11.39 -2.09 10.10
CA GLU A 157 12.67 -2.54 9.53
C GLU A 157 13.86 -2.51 10.50
N PRO A 158 14.10 -1.44 11.27
CA PRO A 158 15.18 -1.43 12.26
C PRO A 158 14.93 -2.41 13.41
N GLU A 159 13.68 -2.60 13.84
CA GLU A 159 13.31 -3.59 14.87
C GLU A 159 13.60 -5.02 14.40
N ALA A 160 13.24 -5.35 13.15
CA ALA A 160 13.52 -6.65 12.56
C ALA A 160 15.02 -6.87 12.32
N ALA A 161 15.74 -5.84 11.88
CA ALA A 161 17.19 -5.89 11.70
C ALA A 161 17.94 -6.08 13.04
N ALA A 162 17.48 -5.41 14.10
CA ALA A 162 18.03 -5.56 15.45
C ALA A 162 17.76 -6.97 16.01
N ALA A 163 16.53 -7.47 15.92
CA ALA A 163 16.18 -8.83 16.36
C ALA A 163 16.96 -9.91 15.59
N ALA A 164 17.19 -9.72 14.28
CA ALA A 164 18.02 -10.61 13.47
C ALA A 164 19.51 -10.53 13.84
N ALA A 165 20.01 -9.36 14.23
CA ALA A 165 21.38 -9.20 14.71
C ALA A 165 21.58 -9.85 16.08
N GLU A 166 20.62 -9.71 17.00
CA GLU A 166 20.64 -10.35 18.32
C GLU A 166 20.58 -11.87 18.22
N SER A 167 19.71 -12.43 17.36
CA SER A 167 19.65 -13.89 17.16
C SER A 167 20.95 -14.45 16.56
N ARG A 168 21.63 -13.71 15.69
CA ARG A 168 22.96 -14.07 15.17
C ARG A 168 24.03 -14.02 16.25
N VAL A 169 23.96 -13.06 17.18
CA VAL A 169 24.87 -12.97 18.32
C VAL A 169 24.60 -14.12 19.29
N GLU A 170 23.36 -14.49 19.56
CA GLU A 170 22.99 -15.63 20.40
C GLU A 170 23.40 -16.97 19.78
N GLN A 171 23.20 -17.15 18.47
CA GLN A 171 23.68 -18.32 17.74
C GLN A 171 25.21 -18.43 17.79
N LYS A 172 25.95 -17.31 17.69
CA LYS A 172 27.41 -17.30 17.87
C LYS A 172 27.85 -17.51 19.33
N ARG A 173 27.02 -17.15 20.31
CA ARG A 173 27.27 -17.41 21.75
C ARG A 173 26.97 -18.86 22.13
N ALA A 174 26.12 -19.56 21.38
CA ALA A 174 25.84 -20.97 21.55
C ALA A 174 27.06 -21.79 21.11
N LEU A 175 27.93 -22.15 22.06
CA LEU A 175 29.04 -23.06 21.83
C LEU A 175 28.55 -24.37 21.20
N SER A 176 29.21 -24.82 20.15
CA SER A 176 29.00 -26.16 19.58
C SER A 176 29.33 -27.25 20.62
N TYR A 177 28.79 -28.46 20.44
CA TYR A 177 29.04 -29.57 21.38
C TYR A 177 30.55 -29.85 21.59
N PRO A 178 31.41 -29.88 20.54
CA PRO A 178 32.85 -29.99 20.72
C PRO A 178 33.48 -28.84 21.52
N GLU A 179 33.05 -27.59 21.29
CA GLU A 179 33.55 -26.43 22.04
C GLU A 179 33.11 -26.46 23.51
N LYS A 180 31.88 -26.92 23.80
CA LYS A 180 31.40 -27.18 25.17
C LYS A 180 32.29 -28.22 25.87
N VAL A 181 32.60 -29.32 25.19
CA VAL A 181 33.48 -30.39 25.71
C VAL A 181 34.89 -29.86 25.99
N MET A 182 35.48 -29.10 25.06
CA MET A 182 36.81 -28.50 25.24
C MET A 182 36.85 -27.53 26.43
N ARG A 183 35.83 -26.69 26.57
CA ARG A 183 35.71 -25.73 27.69
C ARG A 183 35.55 -26.46 29.03
N TRP A 184 34.79 -27.55 29.07
CA TRP A 184 34.65 -28.42 30.25
C TRP A 184 35.98 -29.12 30.60
N GLN A 185 36.66 -29.72 29.63
CA GLN A 185 37.96 -30.37 29.84
C GLN A 185 39.01 -29.39 30.38
N ALA A 186 39.06 -28.17 29.85
CA ALA A 186 39.94 -27.11 30.33
C ALA A 186 39.63 -26.73 31.79
N MET A 187 38.35 -26.64 32.16
CA MET A 187 37.91 -26.36 33.53
C MET A 187 38.32 -27.48 34.49
N VAL A 188 38.08 -28.74 34.14
CA VAL A 188 38.49 -29.92 34.93
C VAL A 188 40.00 -29.96 35.14
N LYS A 189 40.78 -29.72 34.08
CA LYS A 189 42.26 -29.66 34.16
C LYS A 189 42.72 -28.53 35.10
N ARG A 190 42.07 -27.36 35.06
CA ARG A 190 42.37 -26.24 35.96
C ARG A 190 42.02 -26.55 37.41
N ALA A 191 40.89 -27.20 37.67
CA ALA A 191 40.48 -27.63 39.01
C ALA A 191 41.47 -28.67 39.59
N ARG A 192 41.85 -29.68 38.80
CA ARG A 192 42.88 -30.67 39.18
C ARG A 192 44.21 -30.03 39.52
N ARG A 193 44.67 -29.05 38.72
CA ARG A 193 45.90 -28.28 39.00
C ARG A 193 45.82 -27.48 40.30
N ARG A 194 44.67 -26.89 40.62
CA ARG A 194 44.46 -26.17 41.89
C ARG A 194 44.54 -27.11 43.09
N LEU A 195 43.88 -28.27 43.01
CA LEU A 195 43.93 -29.30 44.05
C LEU A 195 45.36 -29.83 44.26
N ALA A 196 46.08 -30.17 43.19
CA ALA A 196 47.47 -30.62 43.30
C ALA A 196 48.38 -29.58 43.97
N LYS A 197 48.23 -28.29 43.63
CA LYS A 197 48.96 -27.20 44.32
C LYS A 197 48.58 -27.07 45.79
N ALA A 198 47.32 -27.28 46.15
CA ALA A 198 46.88 -27.27 47.54
C ALA A 198 47.49 -28.45 48.33
N HIS A 199 47.50 -29.66 47.77
CA HIS A 199 48.14 -30.82 48.37
C HIS A 199 49.66 -30.63 48.54
N ALA A 200 50.36 -30.12 47.52
CA ALA A 200 51.79 -29.84 47.61
C ALA A 200 52.13 -28.82 48.72
N ARG A 201 51.30 -27.77 48.88
CA ARG A 201 51.44 -26.79 49.97
C ARG A 201 51.18 -27.40 51.35
N ALA A 202 50.20 -28.30 51.48
CA ALA A 202 49.91 -28.98 52.73
C ALA A 202 51.05 -29.94 53.14
N ALA A 203 51.62 -30.67 52.19
CA ALA A 203 52.77 -31.55 52.41
C ALA A 203 54.04 -30.75 52.82
N ALA A 204 54.34 -29.64 52.14
CA ALA A 204 55.49 -28.80 52.49
C ALA A 204 55.38 -28.19 53.90
N LYS A 205 54.16 -27.96 54.40
CA LYS A 205 53.91 -27.43 55.76
C LYS A 205 54.06 -28.48 56.86
N THR A 206 54.03 -29.77 56.52
CA THR A 206 54.22 -30.88 57.47
C THR A 206 55.67 -31.35 57.57
N THR A 207 56.52 -31.04 56.58
CA THR A 207 57.96 -31.40 56.57
C THR A 207 58.84 -30.40 57.34
N ILE A 208 58.30 -29.22 57.69
CA ILE A 208 58.96 -28.24 58.55
C ILE A 208 58.40 -28.44 59.96
N ARG A 209 58.80 -29.52 60.62
CA ARG A 209 58.62 -29.71 62.06
C ARG A 209 59.69 -30.66 62.59
#